data_AF-A0A4Z0C823-F1
#
_entry.id   AF-A0A4Z0C823-F1
#
_cell.length_a   1.000
_cell.length_b   1.000
_cell.length_c   1.000
_cell.angle_alpha   90.00
_cell.angle_beta   90.00
_cell.angle_gamma   90.00
#
_symmetry.space_group_name_H-M   'P 1'
#
loop_
_entity.id
_entity.type
_entity.pdbx_description
1 polymer ?
#
loop_
_entity_poly.entity_id
_entity_poly.type
_entity_poly.pdbx_seq_one_letter_code
_entity_poly.pdbx_strand_id
1 'polypeptide(L)' 'MLSRKLMGIAWPAFLAACLLQLLVFALVDPLELRWFGRELEWSRQAVYAMAFFVFWGAAMLSSALTVLLGRE' A
#
# COMPACT_ATOMS: atom_id res chain seq x y z
N MET A 1 -15.20 -8.48 -19.23
CA MET A 1 -13.77 -8.45 -19.63
C MET A 1 -12.92 -7.54 -18.74
N LEU A 2 -13.41 -6.35 -18.36
CA LEU A 2 -12.69 -5.41 -17.49
C LEU A 2 -12.36 -5.99 -16.10
N SER A 3 -13.29 -6.74 -15.48
CA SER A 3 -13.10 -7.34 -14.16
C SER A 3 -11.93 -8.32 -14.10
N ARG A 4 -11.66 -9.09 -15.17
CA ARG A 4 -10.50 -10.00 -15.24
C ARG A 4 -9.17 -9.23 -15.32
N LYS A 5 -9.13 -8.11 -16.05
CA LYS A 5 -7.95 -7.23 -16.12
C LYS A 5 -7.69 -6.53 -14.80
N LEU A 6 -8.75 -6.02 -14.17
CA LEU A 6 -8.66 -5.41 -12.83
C LEU A 6 -8.20 -6.44 -11.80
N MET A 7 -8.69 -7.67 -11.84
CA MET A 7 -8.25 -8.73 -10.93
C MET A 7 -6.78 -9.14 -11.17
N GLY A 8 -6.33 -9.12 -12.42
CA GLY A 8 -4.92 -9.35 -12.78
C GLY A 8 -3.97 -8.24 -12.30
N ILE A 9 -4.48 -7.05 -11.98
CA ILE A 9 -3.70 -5.92 -11.44
C ILE A 9 -3.84 -5.85 -9.91
N ALA A 10 -5.07 -5.92 -9.41
CA ALA A 10 -5.38 -5.78 -8.00
C ALA A 10 -4.77 -6.90 -7.15
N TRP A 11 -4.72 -8.13 -7.68
CA TRP A 11 -4.17 -9.28 -6.97
C TRP A 11 -2.65 -9.19 -6.72
N PRO A 12 -1.78 -8.98 -7.73
CA PRO A 12 -0.36 -8.77 -7.49
C PRO A 12 -0.08 -7.47 -6.72
N ALA A 13 -0.87 -6.41 -6.94
CA ALA A 13 -0.76 -5.18 -6.16
C ALA A 13 -1.03 -5.40 -4.66
N PHE A 14 -2.02 -6.24 -4.33
CA PHE A 14 -2.32 -6.62 -2.95
C PHE A 14 -1.14 -7.36 -2.29
N LEU A 15 -0.55 -8.33 -2.98
CA LEU A 15 0.62 -9.06 -2.48
C LEU A 15 1.84 -8.16 -2.31
N ALA A 16 2.09 -7.26 -3.27
CA ALA A 16 3.17 -6.28 -3.17
C ALA A 16 2.96 -5.32 -2.00
N ALA A 17 1.72 -4.88 -1.76
CA ALA A 17 1.36 -4.02 -0.63
C ALA A 17 1.57 -4.73 0.71
N CYS A 18 1.19 -6.01 0.83
CA CYS A 18 1.49 -6.83 2.01
C CYS A 18 3.00 -6.91 2.26
N LEU A 19 3.80 -7.15 1.22
CA LEU A 19 5.25 -7.26 1.35
C LEU A 19 5.88 -5.92 1.77
N LEU A 20 5.51 -4.82 1.11
CA LEU A 20 5.94 -3.47 1.47
C LEU A 20 5.53 -3.10 2.89
N GLN A 21 4.31 -3.45 3.29
CA GLN A 21 3.83 -3.21 4.64
C GLN A 21 4.70 -3.92 5.69
N LEU A 22 4.98 -5.20 5.49
CA LEU A 22 5.85 -5.97 6.39
C LEU A 22 7.26 -5.39 6.43
N LEU A 23 7.80 -5.01 5.27
CA LEU A 23 9.16 -4.51 5.14
C LEU A 23 9.32 -3.12 5.78
N VAL A 24 8.37 -2.22 5.52
CA VAL A 24 8.39 -0.86 6.10
C VAL A 24 8.17 -0.91 7.60
N PHE A 25 7.19 -1.68 8.11
CA PHE A 25 6.98 -1.76 9.56
C PHE A 25 7.98 -2.63 10.31
N ALA A 26 8.76 -3.48 9.61
CA ALA A 26 9.92 -4.13 10.20
C ALA A 26 11.09 -3.14 10.40
N LEU A 27 11.18 -2.10 9.56
CA LEU A 27 12.24 -1.09 9.61
C LEU A 27 11.82 0.18 10.38
N VAL A 28 10.53 0.49 10.39
CA VAL A 28 9.93 1.69 10.99
C VAL A 28 8.96 1.25 12.07
N ASP A 29 9.27 1.58 13.33
CA ASP A 29 8.37 1.25 14.43
C ASP A 29 7.13 2.18 14.36
N PRO A 30 5.91 1.62 14.20
CA PRO A 30 4.70 2.43 14.19
C PRO A 30 4.44 3.17 15.51
N LEU A 31 5.08 2.74 16.62
CA LEU A 31 5.01 3.44 17.90
C LEU A 31 5.85 4.72 17.95
N GLU A 32 6.89 4.83 17.12
CA GLU A 32 7.75 6.03 17.03
C GLU A 32 7.20 7.09 16.07
N LEU A 33 6.07 6.82 15.38
CA LEU A 33 5.40 7.82 14.54
C LEU A 33 4.76 8.93 15.39
N ARG A 34 5.57 9.94 15.73
CA ARG A 34 5.12 11.19 16.35
C ARG A 34 4.67 12.15 15.26
N TRP A 35 3.36 12.39 15.17
CA TRP A 35 2.81 13.32 14.17
C TRP A 35 2.89 14.75 14.72
N PHE A 36 3.76 15.58 14.13
CA PHE A 36 3.97 16.98 14.55
C PHE A 36 4.29 17.15 16.05
N GLY A 37 5.07 16.23 16.64
CA GLY A 37 5.49 16.32 18.05
C GLY A 37 4.42 15.95 19.08
N ARG A 38 3.26 15.43 18.65
CA ARG A 38 2.29 14.77 19.52
C ARG A 38 2.31 13.26 19.29
N GLU A 39 2.14 12.49 20.37
CA GLU A 39 1.78 11.08 20.27
C GLU A 39 0.48 11.01 19.46
N LEU A 40 0.56 10.38 18.30
CA LEU A 40 -0.58 10.22 17.44
C LEU A 40 -1.54 9.27 18.15
N GLU A 41 -2.67 9.76 18.68
CA GLU A 41 -3.73 8.95 19.33
C GLU A 41 -4.42 7.98 18.37
N TRP A 42 -3.84 7.71 17.20
CA TRP A 42 -4.30 6.64 16.33
C TRP A 42 -3.89 5.32 16.93
N SER A 43 -4.86 4.42 17.05
CA SER A 43 -4.55 3.04 17.41
C SER A 43 -3.55 2.46 16.39
N ARG A 44 -2.65 1.59 16.85
CA ARG A 44 -1.71 0.85 15.97
C ARG A 44 -2.41 0.28 14.74
N GLN A 45 -3.63 -0.23 14.94
CA GLN A 45 -4.46 -0.80 13.89
C GLN A 45 -4.84 0.21 12.79
N ALA A 46 -5.15 1.46 13.15
CA ALA A 46 -5.46 2.51 12.18
C ALA A 46 -4.23 2.86 11.32
N VAL A 47 -3.03 2.89 11.92
CA VAL A 47 -1.78 3.14 11.19
C VAL A 47 -1.48 1.99 10.21
N TYR A 48 -1.61 0.74 10.64
CA TYR A 48 -1.42 -0.43 9.77
C TYR A 48 -2.40 -0.43 8.60
N ALA A 49 -3.69 -0.17 8.86
CA ALA A 49 -4.70 -0.11 7.82
C ALA A 49 -4.43 1.04 6.83
N MET A 50 -4.08 2.23 7.31
CA MET A 50 -3.78 3.38 6.45
C MET A 50 -2.58 3.09 5.54
N ALA A 51 -1.48 2.59 6.12
CA ALA A 51 -0.30 2.20 5.35
C ALA A 51 -0.64 1.11 4.32
N PHE A 52 -1.54 0.19 4.66
CA PHE A 52 -1.98 -0.86 3.73
C PHE A 52 -2.63 -0.26 2.50
N PHE A 53 -3.60 0.63 2.70
CA PHE A 53 -4.30 1.30 1.61
C PHE A 53 -3.37 2.18 0.77
N VAL A 54 -2.40 2.87 1.39
CA VAL A 54 -1.41 3.69 0.67
C VAL A 54 -0.52 2.81 -0.21
N PHE A 55 0.05 1.72 0.33
CA PHE A 55 0.90 0.82 -0.47
C PHE A 55 0.10 0.10 -1.54
N TRP A 56 -1.12 -0.32 -1.25
CA TRP A 56 -2.00 -0.96 -2.21
C TRP A 56 -2.39 -0.02 -3.35
N GLY A 57 -2.75 1.22 -3.04
CA GLY A 57 -3.02 2.26 -4.04
C GLY A 57 -1.80 2.56 -4.91
N ALA A 58 -0.60 2.66 -4.32
CA ALA A 58 0.63 2.87 -5.06
C ALA A 58 0.98 1.70 -5.98
N ALA A 59 0.79 0.46 -5.52
CA ALA A 59 1.01 -0.74 -6.32
C ALA A 59 -0.02 -0.89 -7.46
N MET A 60 -1.28 -0.52 -7.20
CA MET A 60 -2.31 -0.42 -8.24
C MET A 60 -1.96 0.64 -9.28
N LEU A 61 -1.49 1.82 -8.85
CA LEU A 61 -1.07 2.90 -9.75
C LEU A 61 0.13 2.47 -10.61
N SER A 62 1.16 1.88 -10.00
CA SER A 62 2.32 1.34 -10.71
C SER A 62 1.90 0.32 -11.77
N SER A 63 1.04 -0.64 -11.41
CA SER A 63 0.54 -1.64 -12.36
C SER A 63 -0.36 -1.03 -13.44
N ALA A 64 -1.16 -0.02 -13.11
CA ALA A 64 -1.98 0.71 -14.08
C ALA A 64 -1.11 1.48 -15.08
N LEU A 65 -0.02 2.12 -14.61
CA LEU A 65 0.97 2.78 -15.45
C LEU A 65 1.69 1.78 -16.35
N THR A 66 2.09 0.61 -15.86
CA THR A 66 2.68 -0.46 -16.69
C THR A 66 1.71 -0.94 -17.78
N VAL A 67 0.42 -1.04 -17.47
CA VAL A 67 -0.61 -1.40 -18.45
C VAL A 67 -0.87 -0.26 -19.45
N LEU A 68 -0.74 1.01 -19.04
CA LEU A 68 -0.83 2.16 -19.93
C LEU A 68 0.37 2.22 -20.89
N LEU A 69 1.58 2.00 -20.36
CA LEU A 69 2.83 2.02 -21.13
C LEU A 69 2.94 0.83 -22.08
N GLY A 70 2.56 -0.37 -21.64
CA GLY A 70 2.55 -1.57 -22.49
C GLY A 70 1.42 -1.62 -23.52
N ARG A 71 0.65 -0.54 -23.67
CA ARG A 71 -0.39 -0.38 -24.70
C ARG A 71 0.02 0.53 -25.84
N GLU A 72 1.29 0.92 -25.89
CA GLU A 72 1.91 1.58 -27.05
C GLU A 72 2.54 0.57 -28.01
#